data_AF-A0A950X405-F1
#
_entry.id   AF-A0A950X405-F1
#
_cell.length_a   1.000
_cell.length_b   1.000
_cell.length_c   1.000
_cell.angle_alpha   90.00
_cell.angle_beta   90.00
_cell.angle_gamma   90.00
#
_symmetry.space_group_name_H-M   'P 1'
#
loop_
_entity.id
_entity.type
_entity.pdbx_description
1 polymer ?
#
loop_
_entity_poly.entity_id
_entity_poly.type
_entity_poly.pdbx_seq_one_letter_code
_entity_poly.pdbx_strand_id
1 'polypeptide(L)'
;MRAISLSSAALLFLGTTALAQSQYESSTDFAKYAMKLRENALLKVEPKVIMSPTKTTFSGEGPRYETGPSLMGRSNSLFMGPGRYGWKPNIVTTIFWIGERPSGNNPVPNDRSSWDKYWYSSYGGYDNPDPAGRRNYVPVSFIPRQNPFYCALPYNDVEGGHTKPEAAQVIPWFKQAYVRDGQTVLKGRWIAIRHGARVCYAQWEDCGPFRTDHWQYVFGNERPRPNLNQGAGLDVSPAVRDYLGLGAKDVCDWRFAEFREVPNGPWALYGDNNTFVILRRQSNDRFARRMLLGGNPNE
;
A
#
# COMPACT_ATOMS: atom_id res chain seq x y z
N MET A 1 47.10 -5.91 -83.38
CA MET A 1 47.82 -6.36 -82.16
C MET A 1 47.26 -5.61 -80.96
N ARG A 2 46.77 -6.38 -79.97
CA ARG A 2 46.52 -6.07 -78.54
C ARG A 2 45.64 -4.86 -78.20
N ALA A 3 44.37 -5.15 -77.94
CA ALA A 3 43.46 -4.35 -77.13
C ALA A 3 43.66 -4.64 -75.63
N ILE A 4 43.51 -3.60 -74.83
CA ILE A 4 43.58 -3.56 -73.37
C ILE A 4 42.26 -4.11 -72.80
N SER A 5 42.32 -5.01 -71.82
CA SER A 5 41.17 -5.42 -71.01
C SER A 5 41.54 -5.32 -69.53
N LEU A 6 40.80 -4.47 -68.81
CA LEU A 6 40.89 -4.23 -67.38
C LEU A 6 40.15 -5.34 -66.64
N SER A 7 40.84 -6.06 -65.75
CA SER A 7 40.21 -7.02 -64.83
C SER A 7 39.84 -6.33 -63.51
N SER A 8 38.54 -6.15 -63.28
CA SER A 8 37.96 -5.74 -62.00
C SER A 8 37.99 -6.90 -61.01
N ALA A 9 38.66 -6.73 -59.88
CA ALA A 9 38.59 -7.64 -58.74
C ALA A 9 37.39 -7.28 -57.85
N ALA A 10 36.36 -8.11 -57.84
CA ALA A 10 35.25 -8.03 -56.90
C ALA A 10 35.61 -8.77 -55.60
N LEU A 11 35.83 -8.03 -54.51
CA LEU A 11 35.90 -8.60 -53.16
C LEU A 11 34.47 -8.78 -52.63
N LEU A 12 34.06 -10.04 -52.45
CA LEU A 12 32.86 -10.45 -51.74
C LEU A 12 33.06 -10.21 -50.23
N PHE A 13 32.38 -9.21 -49.66
CA PHE A 13 32.21 -9.09 -48.22
C PHE A 13 31.05 -10.01 -47.77
N LEU A 14 31.40 -11.13 -47.16
CA LEU A 14 30.48 -11.97 -46.40
C LEU A 14 30.04 -11.20 -45.14
N GLY A 15 28.80 -10.70 -45.14
CA GLY A 15 28.16 -10.16 -43.96
C GLY A 15 27.87 -11.28 -42.95
N THR A 16 28.56 -11.28 -41.82
CA THR A 16 28.18 -12.08 -40.65
C THR A 16 27.23 -11.26 -39.78
N THR A 17 25.95 -11.56 -39.86
CA THR A 17 24.95 -11.07 -38.91
C THR A 17 25.11 -11.84 -37.61
N ALA A 18 25.76 -11.23 -36.61
CA ALA A 18 25.79 -11.74 -35.25
C ALA A 18 24.38 -11.61 -34.64
N LEU A 19 23.59 -12.69 -34.72
CA LEU A 19 22.38 -12.85 -33.92
C LEU A 19 22.80 -12.90 -32.45
N ALA A 20 22.42 -11.88 -31.67
CA ALA A 20 22.51 -11.93 -30.23
C ALA A 20 21.59 -13.06 -29.72
N GLN A 21 22.15 -14.25 -29.53
CA GLN A 21 21.44 -15.35 -28.89
C GLN A 21 21.20 -15.00 -27.43
N SER A 22 19.93 -14.87 -27.08
CA SER A 22 19.47 -14.91 -25.70
C SER A 22 20.04 -16.15 -25.01
N GLN A 23 20.73 -15.98 -23.88
CA GLN A 23 21.23 -17.07 -23.03
C GLN A 23 20.09 -17.94 -22.44
N TYR A 24 18.83 -17.56 -22.67
CA TYR A 24 17.65 -18.24 -22.19
C TYR A 24 16.80 -18.70 -23.38
N GLU A 25 16.48 -19.99 -23.40
CA GLU A 25 15.73 -20.65 -24.49
C GLU A 25 14.27 -20.19 -24.57
N SER A 26 13.73 -19.61 -23.48
CA SER A 26 12.37 -19.08 -23.46
C SER A 26 12.22 -17.91 -22.47
N SER A 27 11.16 -17.10 -22.68
CA SER A 27 10.77 -16.03 -21.76
C SER A 27 10.39 -16.55 -20.36
N THR A 28 9.94 -17.81 -20.27
CA THR A 28 9.61 -18.44 -19.00
C THR A 28 10.87 -18.85 -18.21
N ASP A 29 11.95 -19.23 -18.90
CA ASP A 29 13.23 -19.54 -18.26
C ASP A 29 13.94 -18.27 -17.75
N PHE A 30 13.85 -17.18 -18.51
CA PHE A 30 14.30 -15.87 -18.04
C PHE A 30 13.51 -15.43 -16.80
N ALA A 31 12.19 -15.61 -16.79
CA ALA A 31 11.34 -15.27 -15.64
C ALA A 31 11.70 -16.10 -14.39
N LYS A 32 11.94 -17.42 -14.55
CA LYS A 32 12.40 -18.29 -13.45
C LYS A 32 13.77 -17.88 -12.93
N TYR A 33 14.71 -17.55 -13.83
CA TYR A 33 16.04 -17.10 -13.44
C TYR A 33 16.01 -15.76 -12.71
N ALA A 34 15.20 -14.80 -13.20
CA ALA A 34 14.99 -13.51 -12.54
C ALA A 34 14.34 -13.66 -11.16
N MET A 35 13.38 -14.59 -11.01
CA MET A 35 12.81 -14.93 -9.69
C MET A 35 13.86 -15.52 -8.75
N LYS A 36 14.71 -16.43 -9.22
CA LYS A 36 15.79 -17.02 -8.42
C LYS A 36 16.86 -16.00 -7.98
N LEU A 37 17.21 -15.05 -8.86
CA LEU A 37 18.09 -13.93 -8.50
C LEU A 37 17.46 -13.04 -7.43
N ARG A 38 16.14 -12.79 -7.53
CA ARG A 38 15.39 -12.02 -6.54
C ARG A 38 15.32 -12.74 -5.20
N GLU A 39 15.08 -14.05 -5.17
CA GLU A 39 15.11 -14.88 -3.94
C GLU A 39 16.49 -14.87 -3.28
N ASN A 40 17.56 -15.02 -4.07
CA ASN A 40 18.93 -14.95 -3.56
C ASN A 40 19.31 -13.56 -3.03
N ALA A 41 18.72 -12.49 -3.58
CA ALA A 41 18.90 -11.14 -3.06
C ALA A 41 18.17 -10.93 -1.74
N LEU A 42 16.99 -11.54 -1.54
CA LEU A 42 16.24 -11.47 -0.28
C LEU A 42 16.97 -12.13 0.88
N LEU A 43 17.66 -13.24 0.63
CA LEU A 43 18.47 -13.93 1.65
C LEU A 43 19.63 -13.09 2.17
N LYS A 44 20.04 -12.05 1.43
CA LYS A 44 21.18 -11.18 1.76
C LYS A 44 20.80 -9.84 2.36
N VAL A 45 19.50 -9.53 2.47
CA VAL A 45 19.05 -8.24 3.02
C VAL A 45 18.57 -8.45 4.46
N GLU A 46 19.48 -8.23 5.40
CA GLU A 46 19.09 -7.88 6.77
C GLU A 46 18.89 -6.37 6.85
N PRO A 47 17.65 -5.86 6.99
CA PRO A 47 17.45 -4.44 7.19
C PRO A 47 17.89 -4.06 8.61
N LYS A 48 19.01 -3.34 8.74
CA LYS A 48 19.36 -2.63 9.97
C LYS A 48 18.38 -1.48 10.20
N VAL A 49 17.43 -1.68 11.12
CA VAL A 49 16.54 -0.63 11.61
C VAL A 49 17.33 0.27 12.55
N ILE A 50 17.74 1.46 12.07
CA ILE A 50 18.26 2.51 12.95
C ILE A 50 17.05 3.32 13.44
N MET A 51 16.63 3.05 14.67
CA MET A 51 15.64 3.88 15.36
C MET A 51 16.34 5.14 15.88
N SER A 52 16.08 6.30 15.26
CA SER A 52 16.43 7.59 15.85
C SER A 52 15.25 8.08 16.71
N PRO A 53 15.42 8.30 18.03
CA PRO A 53 14.37 8.86 18.86
C PRO A 53 14.31 10.38 18.70
N THR A 54 13.21 10.90 18.13
CA THR A 54 12.93 12.34 18.15
C THR A 54 12.41 12.72 19.54
N LYS A 55 13.28 13.29 20.39
CA LYS A 55 12.87 13.99 21.61
C LYS A 55 12.24 15.33 21.21
N THR A 56 10.96 15.51 21.50
CA THR A 56 10.33 16.84 21.52
C THR A 56 10.18 17.25 22.98
N THR A 57 11.13 18.03 23.49
CA THR A 57 11.04 18.75 24.76
C THR A 57 10.06 19.91 24.61
N PHE A 58 8.95 19.87 25.35
CA PHE A 58 8.13 21.05 25.63
C PHE A 58 8.39 21.48 27.07
N SER A 59 9.11 22.60 27.23
CA SER A 59 9.20 23.38 28.46
C SER A 59 8.37 24.65 28.28
N GLY A 60 7.46 24.93 29.21
CA GLY A 60 6.71 26.19 29.24
C GLY A 60 5.64 26.18 30.32
N GLU A 61 5.94 26.84 31.44
CA GLU A 61 5.09 27.06 32.61
C GLU A 61 3.91 28.03 32.32
N GLY A 62 2.70 27.69 32.80
CA GLY A 62 1.59 28.53 33.32
C GLY A 62 1.01 29.73 32.54
N PRO A 63 -0.15 30.32 32.94
CA PRO A 63 -1.00 30.02 34.10
C PRO A 63 -2.50 29.72 33.77
N ARG A 64 -3.23 29.28 34.82
CA ARG A 64 -4.69 29.02 34.91
C ARG A 64 -5.53 30.29 34.69
N TYR A 65 -6.75 30.19 34.15
CA TYR A 65 -8.02 30.76 34.69
C TYR A 65 -9.28 30.20 33.95
N GLU A 66 -10.22 29.76 34.79
CA GLU A 66 -11.69 29.69 34.81
C GLU A 66 -12.65 29.74 33.59
N THR A 67 -13.81 29.14 33.87
CA THR A 67 -15.09 28.87 33.19
C THR A 67 -15.81 30.01 32.44
N GLY A 68 -16.46 29.68 31.30
CA GLY A 68 -17.60 30.42 30.72
C GLY A 68 -17.98 30.00 29.28
N PRO A 69 -19.26 30.00 28.83
CA PRO A 69 -19.73 29.10 27.76
C PRO A 69 -20.03 29.73 26.37
N SER A 70 -19.88 28.87 25.35
CA SER A 70 -20.63 28.70 24.09
C SER A 70 -20.61 29.73 22.93
N LEU A 71 -20.71 29.12 21.74
CA LEU A 71 -21.24 29.57 20.45
C LEU A 71 -20.32 30.19 19.38
N MET A 72 -20.55 29.65 18.18
CA MET A 72 -20.25 30.14 16.83
C MET A 72 -19.01 29.55 16.15
N GLY A 73 -19.29 28.61 15.24
CA GLY A 73 -18.33 28.04 14.32
C GLY A 73 -17.80 29.04 13.29
N ARG A 74 -16.65 28.68 12.72
CA ARG A 74 -16.22 29.12 11.40
C ARG A 74 -15.15 28.16 10.89
N SER A 75 -15.49 27.50 9.77
CA SER A 75 -14.60 27.15 8.66
C SER A 75 -13.09 27.17 8.93
N ASN A 76 -12.44 26.00 8.89
CA ASN A 76 -11.02 25.89 8.55
C ASN A 76 -10.82 24.65 7.67
N SER A 77 -11.21 24.76 6.40
CA SER A 77 -10.91 23.78 5.34
C SER A 77 -9.97 24.34 4.29
N LEU A 78 -9.07 25.25 4.68
CA LEU A 78 -7.99 25.76 3.85
C LEU A 78 -6.77 25.87 4.75
N PHE A 79 -5.65 25.26 4.32
CA PHE A 79 -4.38 25.10 5.06
C PHE A 79 -4.38 24.02 6.15
N MET A 80 -4.38 22.74 5.77
CA MET A 80 -4.13 21.67 6.73
C MET A 80 -2.75 21.04 6.52
N GLY A 81 -1.85 21.42 7.43
CA GLY A 81 -0.59 20.73 7.72
C GLY A 81 -0.83 19.32 8.28
N PRO A 82 0.17 18.72 8.94
CA PRO A 82 0.02 17.43 9.62
C PRO A 82 -1.20 17.43 10.56
N GLY A 83 -2.06 16.40 10.50
CA GLY A 83 -3.22 16.30 11.40
C GLY A 83 -4.59 16.73 10.83
N ARG A 84 -4.78 16.65 9.51
CA ARG A 84 -6.08 16.95 8.85
C ARG A 84 -7.26 16.12 9.36
N TYR A 85 -7.01 14.88 9.77
CA TYR A 85 -8.06 13.94 10.20
C TYR A 85 -7.87 13.57 11.66
N GLY A 86 -8.93 13.71 12.46
CA GLY A 86 -8.93 13.35 13.88
C GLY A 86 -8.82 11.83 14.09
N TRP A 87 -8.24 11.44 15.23
CA TRP A 87 -8.23 10.05 15.67
C TRP A 87 -9.63 9.58 16.05
N LYS A 88 -9.99 8.38 15.61
CA LYS A 88 -11.14 7.62 16.08
C LYS A 88 -10.63 6.66 17.14
N PRO A 89 -10.88 6.93 18.43
CA PRO A 89 -10.25 6.20 19.52
C PRO A 89 -10.98 4.89 19.81
N ASN A 90 -10.30 3.94 20.44
CA ASN A 90 -10.90 2.76 21.04
C ASN A 90 -11.81 1.95 20.10
N ILE A 91 -11.36 1.68 18.88
CA ILE A 91 -12.12 0.92 17.87
C ILE A 91 -11.77 -0.55 18.00
N VAL A 92 -12.80 -1.39 18.20
CA VAL A 92 -12.64 -2.84 18.14
C VAL A 92 -12.09 -3.21 16.76
N THR A 93 -10.94 -3.88 16.78
CA THR A 93 -10.11 -4.18 15.62
C THR A 93 -9.94 -5.69 15.53
N THR A 94 -10.26 -6.24 14.36
CA THR A 94 -10.15 -7.68 14.08
C THR A 94 -9.15 -7.96 12.96
N ILE A 95 -8.73 -9.22 12.85
CA ILE A 95 -7.74 -9.64 11.85
C ILE A 95 -8.46 -10.33 10.70
N PHE A 96 -8.15 -9.93 9.48
CA PHE A 96 -8.59 -10.57 8.25
C PHE A 96 -7.41 -10.71 7.30
N TRP A 97 -7.49 -11.62 6.35
CA TRP A 97 -6.39 -11.84 5.41
C TRP A 97 -6.84 -12.26 4.03
N ILE A 98 -6.02 -11.91 3.05
CA ILE A 98 -6.22 -12.24 1.64
C ILE A 98 -6.15 -13.76 1.44
N GLY A 99 -7.15 -14.30 0.74
CA GLY A 99 -7.28 -15.73 0.46
C GLY A 99 -7.89 -16.55 1.59
N GLU A 100 -8.42 -15.92 2.64
CA GLU A 100 -9.27 -16.61 3.62
C GLU A 100 -10.43 -17.31 2.92
N ARG A 101 -10.60 -18.61 3.20
CA ARG A 101 -11.69 -19.41 2.64
C ARG A 101 -12.98 -19.16 3.42
N PRO A 102 -14.15 -19.35 2.79
CA PRO A 102 -15.41 -19.26 3.51
C PRO A 102 -15.45 -20.30 4.63
N SER A 103 -16.02 -19.92 5.77
CA SER A 103 -16.31 -20.80 6.90
C SER A 103 -17.75 -20.59 7.35
N GLY A 104 -18.26 -21.46 8.23
CA GLY A 104 -19.63 -21.32 8.75
C GLY A 104 -19.91 -19.95 9.41
N ASN A 105 -18.88 -19.30 9.94
CA ASN A 105 -18.97 -17.98 10.59
C ASN A 105 -18.53 -16.81 9.67
N ASN A 106 -17.91 -17.10 8.53
CA ASN A 106 -17.53 -16.12 7.52
C ASN A 106 -17.89 -16.65 6.12
N PRO A 107 -19.11 -16.40 5.62
CA PRO A 107 -19.57 -16.96 4.36
C PRO A 107 -18.90 -16.31 3.13
N VAL A 108 -18.21 -15.18 3.30
CA VAL A 108 -17.59 -14.44 2.20
C VAL A 108 -16.08 -14.73 2.18
N PRO A 109 -15.54 -15.31 1.09
CA PRO A 109 -14.10 -15.48 0.95
C PRO A 109 -13.41 -14.14 0.73
N ASN A 110 -12.17 -14.03 1.21
CA ASN A 110 -11.30 -12.88 0.93
C ASN A 110 -10.40 -13.14 -0.29
N ASP A 111 -10.89 -13.90 -1.28
CA ASP A 111 -10.21 -14.11 -2.56
C ASP A 111 -10.34 -12.90 -3.50
N ARG A 112 -11.33 -12.05 -3.21
CA ARG A 112 -11.64 -10.77 -3.82
C ARG A 112 -11.76 -9.71 -2.72
N SER A 113 -11.49 -8.46 -3.07
CA SER A 113 -11.89 -7.31 -2.25
C SER A 113 -13.05 -6.57 -2.91
N SER A 114 -13.55 -5.56 -2.22
CA SER A 114 -14.55 -4.61 -2.70
C SER A 114 -14.14 -3.91 -4.00
N TRP A 115 -12.84 -3.85 -4.29
CA TRP A 115 -12.30 -3.14 -5.45
C TRP A 115 -11.31 -3.94 -6.31
N ASP A 116 -10.96 -5.16 -5.89
CA ASP A 116 -10.09 -6.07 -6.64
C ASP A 116 -10.74 -7.44 -6.76
N LYS A 117 -11.30 -7.75 -7.94
CA LYS A 117 -11.96 -9.04 -8.23
C LYS A 117 -11.00 -10.23 -8.20
N TYR A 118 -9.69 -9.97 -8.28
CA TYR A 118 -8.64 -10.99 -8.34
C TYR A 118 -7.66 -10.84 -7.18
N TRP A 119 -8.11 -10.35 -6.03
CA TRP A 119 -7.26 -9.89 -4.94
C TRP A 119 -6.21 -10.91 -4.48
N TYR A 120 -6.58 -12.19 -4.38
CA TYR A 120 -5.64 -13.28 -4.12
C TYR A 120 -4.46 -13.30 -5.11
N SER A 121 -4.80 -13.30 -6.40
CA SER A 121 -3.82 -13.32 -7.48
C SER A 121 -3.02 -12.03 -7.49
N SER A 122 -3.68 -10.86 -7.40
CA SER A 122 -3.05 -9.53 -7.38
C SER A 122 -2.06 -9.37 -6.24
N TYR A 123 -2.35 -9.90 -5.04
CA TYR A 123 -1.44 -9.93 -3.91
C TYR A 123 -0.26 -10.88 -4.13
N GLY A 124 -0.50 -11.99 -4.83
CA GLY A 124 0.51 -12.99 -5.19
C GLY A 124 0.33 -14.34 -4.50
N GLY A 125 -0.72 -14.53 -3.70
CA GLY A 125 -1.00 -15.78 -3.03
C GLY A 125 -1.77 -15.62 -1.71
N TYR A 126 -1.80 -16.68 -0.92
CA TYR A 126 -2.44 -16.72 0.39
C TYR A 126 -1.64 -15.91 1.43
N ASP A 127 -2.24 -14.89 2.03
CA ASP A 127 -1.58 -14.10 3.07
C ASP A 127 -1.64 -14.84 4.42
N ASN A 128 -0.79 -15.86 4.57
CA ASN A 128 -0.84 -16.78 5.71
C ASN A 128 -0.84 -16.04 7.06
N PRO A 129 -1.91 -16.12 7.87
CA PRO A 129 -2.01 -15.40 9.13
C PRO A 129 -1.22 -16.09 10.26
N ASP A 130 -0.73 -17.32 10.10
CA ASP A 130 0.07 -18.01 11.11
C ASP A 130 1.41 -17.29 11.33
N PRO A 131 1.73 -16.80 12.55
CA PRO A 131 3.01 -16.16 12.83
C PRO A 131 4.24 -17.01 12.44
N ALA A 132 4.16 -18.34 12.53
CA ALA A 132 5.25 -19.23 12.12
C ALA A 132 5.47 -19.25 10.59
N GLY A 133 4.43 -18.93 9.82
CA GLY A 133 4.46 -18.83 8.36
C GLY A 133 4.86 -17.46 7.83
N ARG A 134 5.38 -16.57 8.69
CA ARG A 134 5.69 -15.17 8.34
C ARG A 134 7.12 -14.78 8.70
N ARG A 135 7.72 -13.94 7.88
CA ARG A 135 9.02 -13.31 8.13
C ARG A 135 8.99 -11.88 7.63
N ASN A 136 9.52 -10.92 8.41
CA ASN A 136 9.50 -9.50 8.06
C ASN A 136 8.09 -9.01 7.66
N TYR A 137 7.07 -9.47 8.39
CA TYR A 137 5.66 -9.11 8.21
C TYR A 137 5.01 -9.58 6.89
N VAL A 138 5.65 -10.48 6.13
CA VAL A 138 5.10 -11.08 4.89
C VAL A 138 5.08 -12.62 4.97
N PRO A 139 4.23 -13.30 4.16
CA PRO A 139 4.28 -14.75 4.03
C PRO A 139 5.66 -15.24 3.57
N VAL A 140 6.12 -16.38 4.08
CA VAL A 140 7.42 -16.94 3.70
C VAL A 140 7.45 -17.56 2.29
N SER A 141 6.29 -17.86 1.72
CA SER A 141 6.17 -18.61 0.46
C SER A 141 6.30 -17.74 -0.80
N PHE A 142 6.21 -16.42 -0.68
CA PHE A 142 6.34 -15.50 -1.82
C PHE A 142 6.59 -14.05 -1.36
N ILE A 143 7.03 -13.20 -2.28
CA ILE A 143 7.05 -11.74 -2.05
C ILE A 143 5.72 -11.14 -2.51
N PRO A 144 4.99 -10.41 -1.65
CA PRO A 144 3.76 -9.75 -2.04
C PRO A 144 3.92 -8.75 -3.19
N ARG A 145 3.00 -8.82 -4.14
CA ARG A 145 2.83 -7.88 -5.26
C ARG A 145 1.89 -6.73 -4.94
N GLN A 146 1.15 -6.81 -3.84
CA GLN A 146 0.49 -5.67 -3.22
C GLN A 146 1.05 -5.41 -1.82
N ASN A 147 0.77 -4.24 -1.24
CA ASN A 147 1.25 -3.88 0.09
C ASN A 147 0.71 -4.87 1.15
N PRO A 148 1.56 -5.52 1.95
CA PRO A 148 1.12 -6.43 3.01
C PRO A 148 0.47 -5.72 4.20
N PHE A 149 0.64 -4.41 4.34
CA PHE A 149 -0.03 -3.59 5.34
C PHE A 149 -1.30 -3.01 4.75
N TYR A 150 -2.41 -3.72 4.94
CA TYR A 150 -3.72 -3.34 4.44
C TYR A 150 -4.79 -3.42 5.53
N CYS A 151 -5.90 -2.72 5.30
CA CYS A 151 -7.06 -2.68 6.19
C CYS A 151 -8.38 -2.66 5.43
N ALA A 152 -9.47 -2.87 6.17
CA ALA A 152 -10.83 -2.62 5.73
C ALA A 152 -11.56 -1.66 6.67
N LEU A 153 -12.35 -0.77 6.08
CA LEU A 153 -13.28 0.13 6.78
C LEU A 153 -14.69 -0.03 6.19
N PRO A 154 -15.76 0.17 6.98
CA PRO A 154 -17.10 -0.32 6.63
C PRO A 154 -17.86 0.62 5.69
N TYR A 155 -17.24 1.01 4.57
CA TYR A 155 -17.85 1.85 3.56
C TYR A 155 -17.27 1.59 2.16
N ASN A 156 -18.14 1.32 1.19
CA ASN A 156 -17.84 1.27 -0.23
C ASN A 156 -18.49 2.49 -0.90
N ASP A 157 -17.76 3.18 -1.77
CA ASP A 157 -18.24 4.30 -2.57
C ASP A 157 -18.82 3.88 -3.93
N VAL A 158 -18.72 2.60 -4.28
CA VAL A 158 -19.24 2.02 -5.52
C VAL A 158 -20.20 0.88 -5.22
N GLU A 159 -21.37 0.91 -5.84
CA GLU A 159 -22.39 -0.14 -5.75
C GLU A 159 -23.01 -0.37 -7.13
N GLY A 160 -23.19 -1.64 -7.53
CA GLY A 160 -23.77 -1.97 -8.84
C GLY A 160 -22.96 -1.47 -10.05
N GLY A 161 -21.67 -1.12 -9.86
CA GLY A 161 -20.84 -0.52 -10.90
C GLY A 161 -20.99 1.00 -11.03
N HIS A 162 -21.73 1.64 -10.14
CA HIS A 162 -21.95 3.08 -10.10
C HIS A 162 -21.43 3.69 -8.82
N THR A 163 -21.01 4.96 -8.88
CA THR A 163 -20.63 5.74 -7.71
C THR A 163 -21.88 6.00 -6.89
N LYS A 164 -21.81 5.75 -5.58
CA LYS A 164 -22.96 5.97 -4.70
C LYS A 164 -23.32 7.45 -4.62
N PRO A 165 -24.62 7.80 -4.54
CA PRO A 165 -25.08 9.19 -4.62
C PRO A 165 -24.53 10.07 -3.49
N GLU A 166 -24.28 9.51 -2.30
CA GLU A 166 -23.74 10.27 -1.18
C GLU A 166 -22.22 10.52 -1.27
N ALA A 167 -21.50 9.78 -2.11
CA ALA A 167 -20.02 9.75 -2.13
C ALA A 167 -19.41 11.15 -2.29
N ALA A 168 -19.96 11.95 -3.21
CA ALA A 168 -19.49 13.31 -3.49
C ALA A 168 -19.66 14.28 -2.31
N GLN A 169 -20.62 14.01 -1.42
CA GLN A 169 -20.89 14.82 -0.25
C GLN A 169 -20.07 14.38 0.96
N VAL A 170 -19.88 13.07 1.15
CA VAL A 170 -19.35 12.52 2.41
C VAL A 170 -17.85 12.24 2.37
N ILE A 171 -17.26 12.01 1.20
CA ILE A 171 -15.83 11.66 1.09
C ILE A 171 -14.98 12.94 1.00
N PRO A 172 -14.07 13.21 1.98
CA PRO A 172 -13.38 14.50 2.08
C PRO A 172 -12.44 14.86 0.92
N TRP A 173 -12.08 13.90 0.09
CA TRP A 173 -11.18 14.04 -1.06
C TRP A 173 -11.85 13.74 -2.40
N PHE A 174 -13.18 13.58 -2.43
CA PHE A 174 -13.89 13.15 -3.63
C PHE A 174 -13.61 14.08 -4.81
N LYS A 175 -13.75 15.40 -4.63
CA LYS A 175 -13.56 16.39 -5.69
C LYS A 175 -12.18 16.33 -6.34
N GLN A 176 -11.15 15.94 -5.60
CA GLN A 176 -9.77 15.85 -6.08
C GLN A 176 -9.46 14.49 -6.70
N ALA A 177 -10.09 13.42 -6.22
CA ALA A 177 -9.77 12.05 -6.57
C ALA A 177 -10.71 11.43 -7.61
N TYR A 178 -11.92 11.96 -7.76
CA TYR A 178 -12.92 11.43 -8.67
C TYR A 178 -12.48 11.60 -10.13
N VAL A 179 -12.51 10.49 -10.87
CA VAL A 179 -12.14 10.46 -12.29
C VAL A 179 -13.36 10.17 -13.15
N ARG A 180 -14.14 9.13 -12.81
CA ARG A 180 -15.28 8.67 -13.59
C ARG A 180 -16.23 7.85 -12.72
N ASP A 181 -17.45 7.69 -13.20
CA ASP A 181 -18.46 6.89 -12.53
C ASP A 181 -18.03 5.42 -12.41
N GLY A 182 -18.38 4.79 -11.28
CA GLY A 182 -18.05 3.40 -10.97
C GLY A 182 -16.58 3.15 -10.62
N GLN A 183 -15.75 4.21 -10.54
CA GLN A 183 -14.37 4.11 -10.10
C GLN A 183 -14.22 4.61 -8.67
N THR A 184 -13.78 3.72 -7.77
CA THR A 184 -13.56 4.06 -6.36
C THR A 184 -12.47 5.13 -6.18
N VAL A 185 -12.68 6.00 -5.20
CA VAL A 185 -11.70 6.97 -4.68
C VAL A 185 -11.13 6.56 -3.32
N LEU A 186 -11.46 5.36 -2.82
CA LEU A 186 -11.12 4.88 -1.47
C LEU A 186 -9.90 3.94 -1.47
N LYS A 187 -9.82 3.06 -2.48
CA LYS A 187 -8.74 2.06 -2.58
C LYS A 187 -7.35 2.70 -2.54
N GLY A 188 -6.47 2.16 -1.71
CA GLY A 188 -5.07 2.56 -1.57
C GLY A 188 -4.82 3.80 -0.71
N ARG A 189 -5.88 4.42 -0.15
CA ARG A 189 -5.75 5.53 0.81
C ARG A 189 -5.10 5.02 2.10
N TRP A 190 -4.30 5.85 2.76
CA TRP A 190 -3.57 5.44 3.97
C TRP A 190 -4.35 5.77 5.23
N ILE A 191 -4.23 4.88 6.22
CA ILE A 191 -4.59 5.17 7.61
C ILE A 191 -3.38 4.97 8.52
N ALA A 192 -3.33 5.76 9.60
CA ALA A 192 -2.48 5.49 10.75
C ALA A 192 -3.30 4.73 11.79
N ILE A 193 -2.71 3.69 12.39
CA ILE A 193 -3.33 2.81 13.38
C ILE A 193 -2.43 2.82 14.60
N ARG A 194 -2.97 3.17 15.76
CA ARG A 194 -2.24 3.25 17.02
C ARG A 194 -2.73 2.19 17.99
N HIS A 195 -1.77 1.46 18.58
CA HIS A 195 -1.99 0.53 19.66
C HIS A 195 -0.88 0.70 20.71
N GLY A 196 -1.27 1.09 21.93
CA GLY A 196 -0.32 1.51 22.96
C GLY A 196 0.63 2.62 22.44
N ALA A 197 1.94 2.37 22.54
CA ALA A 197 2.97 3.31 22.08
C ALA A 197 3.37 3.14 20.59
N ARG A 198 2.79 2.15 19.88
CA ARG A 198 3.16 1.85 18.48
C ARG A 198 2.16 2.46 17.51
N VAL A 199 2.66 2.93 16.36
CA VAL A 199 1.85 3.41 15.24
C VAL A 199 2.25 2.66 13.97
N CYS A 200 1.27 2.05 13.32
CA CYS A 200 1.38 1.36 12.05
C CYS A 200 0.65 2.16 10.97
N TYR A 201 1.06 2.00 9.71
CA TYR A 201 0.38 2.59 8.57
C TYR A 201 -0.04 1.50 7.60
N ALA A 202 -1.29 1.55 7.14
CA ALA A 202 -1.87 0.55 6.25
C ALA A 202 -2.67 1.21 5.13
N GLN A 203 -2.74 0.53 3.98
CA GLN A 203 -3.57 0.93 2.85
C GLN A 203 -4.98 0.36 2.98
N TRP A 204 -5.98 1.19 2.69
CA TRP A 204 -7.38 0.77 2.66
C TRP A 204 -7.64 -0.02 1.37
N GLU A 205 -7.85 -1.33 1.49
CA GLU A 205 -7.90 -2.24 0.33
C GLU A 205 -9.20 -3.04 0.23
N ASP A 206 -10.05 -3.00 1.27
CA ASP A 206 -11.36 -3.66 1.27
C ASP A 206 -12.42 -2.92 2.11
N CYS A 207 -13.67 -3.38 2.07
CA CYS A 207 -14.77 -2.89 2.90
C CYS A 207 -15.17 -3.92 3.96
N GLY A 208 -15.38 -3.43 5.17
CA GLY A 208 -15.69 -4.24 6.34
C GLY A 208 -15.30 -3.51 7.61
N PRO A 209 -15.67 -3.99 8.80
CA PRO A 209 -16.31 -5.28 9.06
C PRO A 209 -17.85 -5.23 8.93
N PHE A 210 -18.43 -6.34 8.42
CA PHE A 210 -19.87 -6.67 8.34
C PHE A 210 -20.80 -5.76 7.54
N ARG A 211 -20.33 -4.63 7.03
CA ARG A 211 -21.15 -3.69 6.25
C ARG A 211 -20.28 -2.82 5.36
N THR A 212 -20.92 -2.18 4.39
CA THR A 212 -20.25 -1.37 3.36
C THR A 212 -20.92 -0.01 3.16
N ASP A 213 -21.78 0.41 4.09
CA ASP A 213 -22.64 1.59 3.97
C ASP A 213 -22.41 2.64 5.08
N HIS A 214 -21.48 2.43 6.01
CA HIS A 214 -21.39 3.21 7.25
C HIS A 214 -20.46 4.43 7.16
N TRP A 215 -20.75 5.32 6.22
CA TRP A 215 -19.99 6.56 6.02
C TRP A 215 -20.02 7.50 7.23
N GLN A 216 -21.08 7.49 8.03
CA GLN A 216 -21.21 8.35 9.22
C GLN A 216 -20.15 8.03 10.27
N TYR A 217 -19.73 6.77 10.36
CA TYR A 217 -18.59 6.37 11.18
C TYR A 217 -17.27 6.65 10.46
N VAL A 218 -17.15 6.25 9.19
CA VAL A 218 -15.87 6.33 8.47
C VAL A 218 -15.41 7.78 8.27
N PHE A 219 -16.30 8.68 7.84
CA PHE A 219 -15.99 10.09 7.58
C PHE A 219 -16.60 11.06 8.60
N GLY A 220 -17.64 10.66 9.33
CA GLY A 220 -18.26 11.46 10.38
C GLY A 220 -17.73 11.12 11.79
N ASN A 221 -18.57 11.37 12.79
CA ASN A 221 -18.23 11.22 14.22
C ASN A 221 -18.95 10.04 14.91
N GLU A 222 -19.70 9.22 14.17
CA GLU A 222 -20.36 8.05 14.77
C GLU A 222 -19.34 7.00 15.24
N ARG A 223 -19.82 6.08 16.09
CA ARG A 223 -19.12 4.85 16.47
C ARG A 223 -19.51 3.72 15.50
N PRO A 224 -18.69 2.68 15.33
CA PRO A 224 -19.12 1.49 14.58
C PRO A 224 -20.42 0.94 15.17
N ARG A 225 -21.39 0.55 14.33
CA ARG A 225 -22.64 -0.03 14.85
C ARG A 225 -22.36 -1.43 15.45
N PRO A 226 -23.22 -1.97 16.31
CA PRO A 226 -23.11 -3.35 16.77
C PRO A 226 -22.96 -4.35 15.61
N ASN A 227 -22.22 -5.43 15.84
CA ASN A 227 -22.02 -6.56 14.95
C ASN A 227 -21.55 -7.79 15.75
N LEU A 228 -21.38 -8.93 15.07
CA LEU A 228 -20.96 -10.21 15.68
C LEU A 228 -19.62 -10.11 16.41
N ASN A 229 -18.76 -9.18 16.02
CA ASN A 229 -17.48 -8.89 16.67
C ASN A 229 -17.57 -7.70 17.65
N GLN A 230 -18.70 -7.54 18.35
CA GLN A 230 -18.88 -6.56 19.43
C GLN A 230 -18.67 -5.09 19.00
N GLY A 231 -19.08 -4.76 17.78
CA GLY A 231 -18.92 -3.41 17.23
C GLY A 231 -17.52 -3.18 16.64
N ALA A 232 -16.94 -4.20 16.02
CA ALA A 232 -15.75 -4.03 15.19
C ALA A 232 -15.97 -2.93 14.15
N GLY A 233 -14.95 -2.10 13.96
CA GLY A 233 -14.99 -0.98 13.00
C GLY A 233 -13.74 -0.86 12.14
N LEU A 234 -12.79 -1.78 12.31
CA LEU A 234 -11.54 -1.81 11.57
C LEU A 234 -11.12 -3.28 11.46
N ASP A 235 -10.87 -3.76 10.25
CA ASP A 235 -10.14 -5.01 10.05
C ASP A 235 -8.73 -4.70 9.54
N VAL A 236 -7.74 -5.43 10.04
CA VAL A 236 -6.33 -5.22 9.68
C VAL A 236 -5.65 -6.52 9.25
N SER A 237 -4.66 -6.38 8.37
CA SER A 237 -3.89 -7.51 7.87
C SER A 237 -3.04 -8.18 8.97
N PRO A 238 -2.58 -9.42 8.75
CA PRO A 238 -1.62 -10.07 9.65
C PRO A 238 -0.32 -9.25 9.81
N ALA A 239 0.12 -8.51 8.79
CA ALA A 239 1.30 -7.64 8.90
C ALA A 239 1.11 -6.51 9.93
N VAL A 240 -0.08 -5.88 9.93
CA VAL A 240 -0.43 -4.85 10.91
C VAL A 240 -0.52 -5.45 12.31
N ARG A 241 -1.18 -6.61 12.46
CA ARG A 241 -1.24 -7.37 13.72
C ARG A 241 0.15 -7.64 14.27
N ASP A 242 1.03 -8.21 13.46
CA ASP A 242 2.38 -8.60 13.86
C ASP A 242 3.21 -7.38 14.30
N TYR A 243 3.09 -6.27 13.58
CA TYR A 243 3.80 -5.02 13.92
C TYR A 243 3.29 -4.39 15.23
N LEU A 244 1.98 -4.29 15.39
CA LEU A 244 1.35 -3.68 16.57
C LEU A 244 1.27 -4.61 17.79
N GLY A 245 1.53 -5.91 17.61
CA GLY A 245 1.42 -6.92 18.65
C GLY A 245 -0.02 -7.18 19.09
N LEU A 246 -0.96 -7.17 18.15
CA LEU A 246 -2.39 -7.33 18.45
C LEU A 246 -2.75 -8.79 18.72
N GLY A 247 -3.75 -9.00 19.59
CA GLY A 247 -4.45 -10.27 19.68
C GLY A 247 -5.35 -10.54 18.46
N ALA A 248 -6.09 -11.65 18.47
CA ALA A 248 -7.08 -11.97 17.42
C ALA A 248 -8.21 -10.93 17.33
N LYS A 249 -8.50 -10.27 18.45
CA LYS A 249 -9.41 -9.13 18.57
C LYS A 249 -8.84 -8.22 19.63
N ASP A 250 -8.72 -6.94 19.31
CA ASP A 250 -8.12 -5.94 20.18
C ASP A 250 -8.79 -4.58 19.97
N VAL A 251 -8.26 -3.53 20.56
CA VAL A 251 -8.74 -2.16 20.44
C VAL A 251 -7.62 -1.26 19.95
N CYS A 252 -7.86 -0.54 18.85
CA CYS A 252 -6.90 0.40 18.27
C CYS A 252 -7.55 1.78 18.08
N ASP A 253 -6.73 2.81 18.01
CA ASP A 253 -7.14 4.09 17.45
C ASP A 253 -6.76 4.13 15.97
N TRP A 254 -7.54 4.81 15.14
CA TRP A 254 -7.11 5.05 13.76
C TRP A 254 -7.51 6.43 13.24
N ARG A 255 -6.80 6.90 12.22
CA ARG A 255 -7.15 8.10 11.44
C ARG A 255 -6.70 7.96 10.01
N PHE A 256 -7.30 8.72 9.09
CA PHE A 256 -6.73 8.89 7.76
C PHE A 256 -5.37 9.60 7.83
N ALA A 257 -4.48 9.23 6.93
CA ALA A 257 -3.19 9.85 6.72
C ALA A 257 -3.01 10.14 5.22
N GLU A 258 -2.51 11.32 4.89
CA GLU A 258 -2.01 11.57 3.54
C GLU A 258 -0.65 10.91 3.37
N PHE A 259 -0.30 10.49 2.16
CA PHE A 259 0.96 9.77 1.89
C PHE A 259 2.20 10.51 2.44
N ARG A 260 2.22 11.85 2.36
CA ARG A 260 3.30 12.69 2.90
C ARG A 260 3.48 12.61 4.42
N GLU A 261 2.44 12.18 5.14
CA GLU A 261 2.45 11.97 6.59
C GLU A 261 2.87 10.54 6.97
N VAL A 262 3.04 9.65 5.99
CA VAL A 262 3.44 8.25 6.21
C VAL A 262 4.97 8.20 6.23
N PRO A 263 5.61 7.90 7.38
CA PRO A 263 7.05 7.76 7.44
C PRO A 263 7.50 6.44 6.81
N ASN A 264 8.80 6.29 6.56
CA ASN A 264 9.35 5.00 6.19
C ASN A 264 9.19 4.00 7.35
N GLY A 265 8.80 2.77 7.01
CA GLY A 265 8.64 1.66 7.94
C GLY A 265 8.45 0.36 7.16
N PRO A 266 8.13 -0.76 7.84
CA PRO A 266 7.90 -2.04 7.15
C PRO A 266 6.84 -1.98 6.04
N TRP A 267 5.82 -1.15 6.19
CA TRP A 267 4.78 -0.87 5.18
C TRP A 267 5.29 -0.19 3.90
N ALA A 268 6.53 0.26 3.86
CA ALA A 268 7.13 0.90 2.69
C ALA A 268 7.91 -0.08 1.79
N LEU A 269 8.03 -1.37 2.16
CA LEU A 269 9.01 -2.29 1.57
C LEU A 269 8.50 -3.07 0.34
N TYR A 270 7.22 -3.45 0.33
CA TYR A 270 6.67 -4.39 -0.66
C TYR A 270 5.40 -3.85 -1.33
N GLY A 271 5.01 -4.49 -2.43
CA GLY A 271 3.84 -4.14 -3.23
C GLY A 271 4.18 -3.28 -4.45
N ASP A 272 3.78 -3.74 -5.63
CA ASP A 272 3.88 -2.99 -6.88
C ASP A 272 2.90 -1.80 -6.91
N ASN A 273 1.80 -1.89 -6.14
CA ASN A 273 0.84 -0.80 -5.91
C ASN A 273 1.27 0.20 -4.82
N ASN A 274 2.40 -0.04 -4.14
CA ASN A 274 2.84 0.78 -3.03
C ASN A 274 3.61 2.01 -3.52
N THR A 275 3.13 3.21 -3.17
CA THR A 275 3.74 4.48 -3.58
C THR A 275 5.22 4.57 -3.21
N PHE A 276 5.65 4.04 -2.06
CA PHE A 276 7.07 4.00 -1.69
C PHE A 276 7.92 3.17 -2.66
N VAL A 277 7.40 2.02 -3.10
CA VAL A 277 8.09 1.12 -4.02
C VAL A 277 8.13 1.73 -5.42
N ILE A 278 7.02 2.32 -5.88
CA ILE A 278 6.93 3.01 -7.16
C ILE A 278 7.96 4.16 -7.22
N LEU A 279 7.98 5.04 -6.22
CA LEU A 279 8.91 6.18 -6.18
C LEU A 279 10.38 5.73 -6.15
N ARG A 280 10.69 4.67 -5.39
CA ARG A 280 12.05 4.10 -5.34
C ARG A 280 12.49 3.54 -6.69
N ARG A 281 11.63 2.80 -7.38
CA ARG A 281 11.89 2.29 -8.73
C ARG A 281 12.16 3.43 -9.70
N GLN A 282 11.28 4.44 -9.74
CA GLN A 282 11.46 5.62 -10.58
C GLN A 282 12.77 6.37 -10.29
N SER A 283 13.16 6.49 -9.02
CA SER A 283 14.42 7.12 -8.64
C SER A 283 15.62 6.34 -9.16
N ASN A 284 15.60 5.01 -9.00
CA ASN A 284 16.66 4.13 -9.48
C ASN A 284 16.76 4.16 -11.01
N ASP A 285 15.63 4.17 -11.72
CA ASP A 285 15.61 4.24 -13.18
C ASP A 285 16.18 5.57 -13.70
N ARG A 286 15.85 6.69 -13.04
CA ARG A 286 16.44 8.00 -13.37
C ARG A 286 17.96 8.01 -13.13
N PHE A 287 18.41 7.43 -12.02
CA PHE A 287 19.83 7.33 -11.71
C PHE A 287 20.58 6.48 -12.74
N ALA A 288 20.04 5.31 -13.08
CA ALA A 288 20.61 4.42 -14.09
C ALA A 288 20.70 5.09 -15.46
N ARG A 289 19.64 5.81 -15.88
CA ARG A 289 19.67 6.58 -17.14
C ARG A 289 20.73 7.68 -17.14
N ARG A 290 20.91 8.41 -16.03
CA ARG A 290 21.96 9.44 -15.91
C ARG A 290 23.37 8.85 -16.04
N MET A 291 23.59 7.67 -15.45
CA MET A 291 24.87 6.95 -15.57
C MET A 291 25.14 6.45 -16.99
N LEU A 292 24.11 5.93 -17.69
CA LEU A 292 24.25 5.44 -19.07
C LEU A 292 24.45 6.57 -20.09
N LEU A 293 23.96 7.78 -19.81
CA LEU A 293 24.08 8.95 -20.69
C LEU A 293 25.33 9.82 -20.41
N GLY A 294 26.29 9.32 -19.63
CA GLY A 294 27.61 9.96 -19.47
C GLY A 294 27.65 11.21 -18.60
N GLY A 295 26.65 11.45 -17.74
CA GLY A 295 26.65 12.59 -16.84
C GLY A 295 27.67 12.41 -15.71
N ASN A 296 28.83 13.06 -15.83
CA ASN A 296 29.87 13.11 -14.80
C ASN A 296 29.25 13.61 -13.47
N PRO A 297 29.34 12.88 -12.35
CA PRO A 297 28.72 13.29 -11.10
C PRO A 297 29.43 14.45 -10.37
N ASN A 298 30.52 15.00 -10.94
CA ASN A 298 31.36 16.04 -10.35
C ASN A 298 31.45 17.34 -11.19
N GLU A 299 30.47 17.63 -12.05
CA GLU A 299 30.29 18.96 -12.67
C GLU A 299 28.98 19.61 -12.22
#